data_AF-A0A0B7JJE8-F1
#
_entry.id   AF-A0A0B7JJE8-F1
#
_cell.length_a   1.000
_cell.length_b   1.000
_cell.length_c   1.000
_cell.angle_alpha   90.00
_cell.angle_beta   90.00
_cell.angle_gamma   90.00
#
_symmetry.space_group_name_H-M   'P 1'
#
loop_
_entity.id
_entity.type
_entity.pdbx_description
1 polymer ?
#
loop_
_entity_poly.entity_id
_entity_poly.type
_entity_poly.pdbx_seq_one_letter_code
_entity_poly.pdbx_strand_id
1 'polypeptide(L)'
;MELSEQSIHDVIHPTAAFSSHRLNGDDASSSVGLAEMNWQTSSLNPKNRIDSLDMPKHPLWEIDGCTAFGGQFYAVPLFLDPMRPLRVDVFIPEPSKLPLNIRELLDVDVTFHTRDKERISRLGLTRHVLRILQFWVTSMEDPRKIYKNLPFGSRIVLQNIPINISQANIIVAPSHALEMQLLSVPELEAFWGPDIRLPPCVDIGEVAYMSQLHDSVCLVNIGGRVWIFKALTSYPKYLYHELRQLLKISPHPNIVSQPAHLVTKKCSFGGKTAVLGFTLEYHPPGSLRDLIPFLQLHGNVGLQDKVKWAVELSSALVHLRENSKTFYPDLRLDNIVLSADGSVVMVDFEQRGVWCEFAAPEVNAIEYIRLLAIDQEIPESTSAHYSQLLSKMLPRWEDMGQGEDYRWPSDGYNIPWSCLTQKEQESCEVYMLGRVLWCIFEAKSAPQRAAAWLSYRWEPIVEFPDYTGRTPGPLRDLIDRCTRGRRPGLSKHIVREGNQLVLRRLEGTGMSTPEEVQDTAKKWWAEEIQASENWLHARLRGMERGDWNENYYDRPSLREVHAELRGFAA
;
A
#
# COMPACT_ATOMS: atom_id res chain seq x y z
N MET A 1 5.44 9.93 20.44
CA MET A 1 4.33 8.94 20.51
C MET A 1 4.75 7.69 19.76
N GLU A 2 4.62 6.50 20.31
CA GLU A 2 4.99 5.26 19.58
C GLU A 2 4.09 5.00 18.37
N LEU A 3 4.66 4.40 17.32
CA LEU A 3 3.91 3.92 16.17
C LEU A 3 3.18 2.62 16.49
N SER A 4 1.85 2.68 16.38
CA SER A 4 0.92 1.57 16.59
C SER A 4 -0.35 1.80 15.76
N GLU A 5 -1.20 0.77 15.60
CA GLU A 5 -2.51 0.92 14.98
C GLU A 5 -3.34 2.03 15.67
N GLN A 6 -3.27 2.12 17.01
CA GLN A 6 -3.94 3.19 17.74
C GLN A 6 -3.36 4.57 17.41
N SER A 7 -2.03 4.72 17.29
CA SER A 7 -1.43 6.02 16.90
C SER A 7 -1.85 6.46 15.50
N ILE A 8 -2.11 5.51 14.60
CA ILE A 8 -2.62 5.78 13.26
C ILE A 8 -4.03 6.36 13.34
N HIS A 9 -4.90 5.76 14.16
CA HIS A 9 -6.24 6.30 14.44
C HIS A 9 -6.18 7.68 15.14
N ASP A 10 -5.31 7.86 16.12
CA ASP A 10 -5.30 9.04 16.99
C ASP A 10 -4.53 10.25 16.42
N VAL A 11 -3.70 10.04 15.39
CA VAL A 11 -2.82 11.07 14.82
C VAL A 11 -2.93 11.15 13.30
N ILE A 12 -2.89 10.02 12.59
CA ILE A 12 -2.72 9.98 11.13
C ILE A 12 -4.05 9.99 10.38
N HIS A 13 -5.14 9.56 10.98
CA HIS A 13 -6.48 9.59 10.38
C HIS A 13 -7.31 10.80 10.84
N PRO A 14 -8.32 11.22 10.06
CA PRO A 14 -9.23 12.32 10.44
C PRO A 14 -9.98 12.07 11.75
N THR A 15 -10.09 10.81 12.18
CA THR A 15 -10.63 10.39 13.48
C THR A 15 -9.91 11.07 14.66
N ALA A 16 -8.64 11.46 14.48
CA ALA A 16 -7.87 12.25 15.45
C ALA A 16 -8.55 13.58 15.86
N ALA A 17 -9.40 14.17 15.03
CA ALA A 17 -10.17 15.36 15.44
C ALA A 17 -11.14 15.07 16.61
N PHE A 18 -11.57 13.82 16.73
CA PHE A 18 -12.56 13.35 17.70
C PHE A 18 -11.96 12.44 18.77
N SER A 19 -10.66 12.15 18.70
CA SER A 19 -9.98 11.38 19.72
C SER A 19 -10.03 12.12 21.06
N SER A 20 -10.36 11.37 22.11
CA SER A 20 -10.26 11.84 23.49
C SER A 20 -8.85 11.52 23.99
N HIS A 21 -8.29 12.36 24.87
CA HIS A 21 -7.11 11.94 25.62
C HIS A 21 -7.48 10.71 26.43
N ARG A 22 -7.06 9.54 25.97
CA ARG A 22 -6.93 8.41 26.87
C ARG A 22 -5.77 8.80 27.77
N LEU A 23 -6.08 9.25 28.98
CA LEU A 23 -5.14 9.13 30.09
C LEU A 23 -4.66 7.70 30.03
N ASN A 24 -3.39 7.47 29.72
CA ASN A 24 -2.81 6.14 29.76
C ASN A 24 -3.19 5.53 31.11
N GLY A 25 -4.16 4.62 31.09
CA GLY A 25 -4.35 3.68 32.17
C GLY A 25 -3.12 2.76 32.12
N ASP A 26 -2.27 2.92 33.11
CA ASP A 26 -1.23 1.97 33.50
C ASP A 26 -0.13 1.60 32.48
N ASP A 27 0.27 2.52 31.59
CA ASP A 27 1.66 2.52 31.12
C ASP A 27 2.44 3.53 31.95
N ALA A 28 2.88 3.04 33.10
CA ALA A 28 3.86 3.71 33.91
C ALA A 28 5.06 4.05 33.01
N SER A 29 5.20 5.34 32.70
CA SER A 29 6.47 5.97 32.40
C SER A 29 7.37 5.82 33.63
N SER A 30 7.84 4.59 33.83
CA SER A 30 8.98 4.30 34.66
C SER A 30 10.17 4.89 33.93
N SER A 31 10.42 6.17 34.21
CA SER A 31 11.77 6.69 34.24
C SER A 31 12.58 5.70 35.08
N VAL A 32 13.27 4.78 34.40
CA VAL A 32 14.24 3.90 35.03
C VAL A 32 15.42 4.80 35.42
N GLY A 33 15.25 5.51 36.53
CA GLY A 33 16.38 5.76 37.41
C GLY A 33 17.05 4.41 37.62
N LEU A 34 18.38 4.39 37.54
CA LEU A 34 19.26 3.22 37.72
C LEU A 34 18.96 2.48 39.03
N ALA A 35 17.86 1.75 39.08
CA ALA A 35 17.57 0.73 40.05
C ALA A 35 18.25 -0.54 39.55
N GLU A 36 19.04 -1.17 40.41
CA GLU A 36 19.71 -2.43 40.09
C GLU A 36 18.70 -3.42 39.49
N MET A 37 18.83 -3.70 38.18
CA MET A 37 18.01 -4.71 37.53
C MET A 37 18.25 -6.05 38.23
N ASN A 38 17.23 -6.57 38.90
CA ASN A 38 17.27 -7.89 39.51
C ASN A 38 17.67 -8.93 38.44
N TRP A 39 18.70 -9.73 38.72
CA TRP A 39 19.18 -10.77 37.80
C TRP A 39 18.05 -11.70 37.31
N GLN A 40 17.01 -11.94 38.10
CA GLN A 40 15.88 -12.79 37.70
C GLN A 40 15.01 -12.20 36.57
N THR A 41 14.99 -10.88 36.41
CA THR A 41 14.23 -10.19 35.36
C THR A 41 15.12 -9.62 34.26
N SER A 42 16.44 -9.67 34.43
CA SER A 42 17.41 -9.21 33.43
C SER A 42 17.28 -9.98 32.11
N SER A 43 17.36 -9.27 30.98
CA SER A 43 17.48 -9.83 29.63
C SER A 43 18.79 -10.59 29.39
N LEU A 44 19.78 -10.41 30.27
CA LEU A 44 21.04 -11.15 30.25
C LEU A 44 20.93 -12.50 30.99
N ASN A 45 19.87 -12.72 31.76
CA ASN A 45 19.61 -14.01 32.37
C ASN A 45 19.26 -15.02 31.28
N PRO A 46 19.94 -16.18 31.19
CA PRO A 46 19.65 -17.20 30.18
C PRO A 46 18.17 -17.61 30.10
N LYS A 47 17.42 -17.52 31.20
CA LYS A 47 15.98 -17.82 31.21
C LYS A 47 15.13 -16.80 30.43
N ASN A 48 15.59 -15.55 30.34
CA ASN A 48 14.88 -14.44 29.71
C ASN A 48 15.61 -13.90 28.46
N ARG A 49 16.70 -14.56 28.04
CA ARG A 49 17.51 -14.16 26.89
C ARG A 49 17.09 -14.93 25.66
N ILE A 50 17.02 -14.24 24.52
CA ILE A 50 16.96 -14.91 23.22
C ILE A 50 18.34 -15.48 22.93
N ASP A 51 18.44 -16.81 22.87
CA ASP A 51 19.73 -17.49 22.80
C ASP A 51 20.56 -17.13 21.56
N SER A 52 19.90 -16.80 20.45
CA SER A 52 20.58 -16.39 19.23
C SER A 52 19.62 -15.75 18.24
N LEU A 53 20.06 -14.67 17.59
CA LEU A 53 19.44 -14.07 16.41
C LEU A 53 20.26 -14.32 15.14
N ASP A 54 21.20 -15.26 15.16
CA ASP A 54 21.89 -15.69 13.95
C ASP A 54 20.94 -16.47 13.04
N MET A 55 21.11 -16.25 11.73
CA MET A 55 20.42 -17.01 10.70
C MET A 55 20.75 -18.49 10.82
N PRO A 56 19.77 -19.40 10.65
CA PRO A 56 20.04 -20.83 10.60
C PRO A 56 21.07 -21.14 9.50
N LYS A 57 22.05 -22.01 9.79
CA LYS A 57 23.09 -22.42 8.81
C LYS A 57 22.50 -23.11 7.57
N HIS A 58 21.42 -23.86 7.77
CA HIS A 58 20.65 -24.55 6.73
C HIS A 58 19.19 -24.15 6.88
N PRO A 59 18.81 -22.97 6.39
CA PRO A 59 17.45 -22.48 6.54
C PRO A 59 16.48 -23.39 5.78
N LEU A 60 15.40 -23.78 6.45
CA LEU A 60 14.25 -24.44 5.85
C LEU A 60 13.16 -23.45 5.46
N TRP A 61 13.36 -22.19 5.81
CA TRP A 61 12.45 -21.08 5.55
C TRP A 61 13.22 -19.84 5.13
N GLU A 62 12.59 -19.01 4.32
CA GLU A 62 13.02 -17.67 3.98
C GLU A 62 11.84 -16.70 4.19
N ILE A 63 12.13 -15.42 4.45
CA ILE A 63 11.12 -14.37 4.50
C ILE A 63 11.41 -13.37 3.39
N ASP A 64 10.45 -13.21 2.48
CA ASP A 64 10.59 -12.28 1.35
C ASP A 64 10.13 -10.86 1.66
N GLY A 65 9.40 -10.65 2.76
CA GLY A 65 8.97 -9.34 3.23
C GLY A 65 7.86 -9.43 4.27
N CYS A 66 7.22 -8.29 4.55
CA CYS A 66 6.04 -8.21 5.40
C CYS A 66 5.02 -7.19 4.87
N THR A 67 3.79 -7.28 5.36
CA THR A 67 2.75 -6.27 5.11
C THR A 67 2.97 -5.02 5.98
N ALA A 68 2.13 -4.01 5.77
CA ALA A 68 2.02 -2.89 6.70
C ALA A 68 1.73 -3.39 8.14
N PHE A 69 2.16 -2.60 9.13
CA PHE A 69 2.00 -2.86 10.56
C PHE A 69 2.86 -4.02 11.11
N GLY A 70 3.59 -4.76 10.27
CA GLY A 70 4.56 -5.78 10.73
C GLY A 70 3.94 -7.10 11.23
N GLY A 71 2.63 -7.29 11.08
CA GLY A 71 1.91 -8.46 11.62
C GLY A 71 1.87 -9.69 10.70
N GLN A 72 2.16 -9.55 9.40
CA GLN A 72 2.11 -10.63 8.41
C GLN A 72 3.40 -10.66 7.59
N PHE A 73 4.02 -11.85 7.50
CA PHE A 73 5.29 -12.12 6.82
C PHE A 73 5.10 -13.08 5.64
N TYR A 74 5.79 -12.81 4.54
CA TYR A 74 5.78 -13.66 3.35
C TYR A 74 6.83 -14.76 3.51
N ALA A 75 6.44 -15.84 4.18
CA ALA A 75 7.34 -16.96 4.47
C ALA A 75 7.37 -17.99 3.33
N VAL A 76 8.57 -18.38 2.94
CA VAL A 76 8.86 -19.29 1.84
C VAL A 76 9.45 -20.59 2.40
N PRO A 77 8.76 -21.74 2.28
CA PRO A 77 9.28 -23.03 2.72
C PRO A 77 10.31 -23.58 1.72
N LEU A 78 11.58 -23.59 2.09
CA LEU A 78 12.69 -24.04 1.23
C LEU A 78 12.77 -25.57 1.07
N PHE A 79 12.00 -26.32 1.85
CA PHE A 79 11.88 -27.79 1.73
C PHE A 79 10.85 -28.26 0.70
N LEU A 80 10.17 -27.32 0.02
CA LEU A 80 9.26 -27.57 -1.10
C LEU A 80 9.93 -27.09 -2.39
N ASP A 81 10.25 -28.02 -3.29
CA ASP A 81 10.85 -27.68 -4.60
C ASP A 81 10.25 -28.57 -5.71
N PRO A 82 9.63 -28.00 -6.76
CA PRO A 82 9.29 -26.57 -6.92
C PRO A 82 8.19 -26.13 -5.95
N MET A 83 8.30 -24.91 -5.43
CA MET A 83 7.29 -24.30 -4.56
C MET A 83 6.16 -23.70 -5.41
N ARG A 84 4.90 -23.99 -5.06
CA ARG A 84 3.72 -23.44 -5.71
C ARG A 84 3.28 -22.17 -4.98
N PRO A 85 2.90 -21.08 -5.67
CA PRO A 85 2.55 -19.80 -5.05
C PRO A 85 1.16 -19.83 -4.36
N LEU A 86 1.01 -20.68 -3.33
CA LEU A 86 -0.24 -20.86 -2.58
C LEU A 86 -0.55 -19.72 -1.61
N ARG A 87 0.39 -18.77 -1.43
CA ARG A 87 0.28 -17.60 -0.55
C ARG A 87 -0.03 -18.00 0.91
N VAL A 88 0.82 -18.88 1.46
CA VAL A 88 0.72 -19.33 2.85
C VAL A 88 1.56 -18.43 3.74
N ASP A 89 1.00 -17.30 4.12
CA ASP A 89 1.72 -16.26 4.85
C ASP A 89 1.71 -16.54 6.38
N VAL A 90 2.71 -16.00 7.08
CA VAL A 90 2.90 -16.17 8.53
C VAL A 90 2.37 -14.95 9.27
N PHE A 91 1.49 -15.15 10.24
CA PHE A 91 0.89 -14.10 11.06
C PHE A 91 1.40 -14.18 12.48
N ILE A 92 1.73 -13.03 13.06
CA ILE A 92 2.15 -12.89 14.47
C ILE A 92 1.09 -12.10 15.25
N PRO A 93 1.12 -12.11 16.59
CA PRO A 93 0.29 -11.22 17.39
C PRO A 93 0.57 -9.76 17.04
N GLU A 94 -0.41 -8.88 17.28
CA GLU A 94 -0.27 -7.45 17.01
C GLU A 94 1.02 -6.90 17.64
N PRO A 95 1.94 -6.34 16.84
CA PRO A 95 3.26 -5.92 17.32
C PRO A 95 3.25 -4.99 18.53
N SER A 96 2.28 -4.06 18.58
CA SER A 96 2.08 -3.10 19.67
C SER A 96 1.73 -3.77 21.00
N LYS A 97 1.05 -4.94 20.96
CA LYS A 97 0.57 -5.71 22.12
C LYS A 97 1.60 -6.70 22.64
N LEU A 98 2.75 -6.83 21.98
CA LEU A 98 3.84 -7.65 22.48
C LEU A 98 4.49 -7.01 23.73
N PRO A 99 5.00 -7.81 24.68
CA PRO A 99 5.69 -7.28 25.85
C PRO A 99 6.86 -6.35 25.46
N LEU A 100 7.02 -5.23 26.16
CA LEU A 100 8.03 -4.20 25.84
C LEU A 100 9.44 -4.78 25.68
N ASN A 101 9.84 -5.68 26.58
CA ASN A 101 11.14 -6.32 26.52
C ASN A 101 11.35 -7.15 25.23
N ILE A 102 10.29 -7.76 24.68
CA ILE A 102 10.35 -8.48 23.40
C ILE A 102 10.42 -7.49 22.25
N ARG A 103 9.64 -6.40 22.31
CA ARG A 103 9.63 -5.36 21.29
C ARG A 103 11.01 -4.75 21.10
N GLU A 104 11.66 -4.38 22.20
CA GLU A 104 13.03 -3.83 22.21
C GLU A 104 14.08 -4.86 21.76
N LEU A 105 14.03 -6.10 22.26
CA LEU A 105 15.03 -7.12 21.91
C LEU A 105 14.98 -7.55 20.44
N LEU A 106 13.83 -7.41 19.78
CA LEU A 106 13.59 -7.91 18.43
C LEU A 106 13.41 -6.79 17.40
N ASP A 107 13.59 -5.52 17.78
CA ASP A 107 13.34 -4.35 16.92
C ASP A 107 11.95 -4.41 16.25
N VAL A 108 10.94 -4.87 17.01
CA VAL A 108 9.61 -5.19 16.47
C VAL A 108 9.01 -3.98 15.75
N ASP A 109 9.14 -2.80 16.33
CA ASP A 109 8.49 -1.59 15.83
C ASP A 109 9.06 -1.12 14.47
N VAL A 110 10.26 -1.58 14.11
CA VAL A 110 10.87 -1.30 12.80
C VAL A 110 10.13 -2.04 11.68
N THR A 111 9.50 -3.17 11.99
CA THR A 111 8.69 -3.94 11.02
C THR A 111 7.40 -3.21 10.62
N PHE A 112 6.95 -2.25 11.42
CA PHE A 112 5.74 -1.46 11.13
C PHE A 112 5.82 -0.71 9.80
N HIS A 113 7.02 -0.22 9.46
CA HIS A 113 7.25 0.71 8.36
C HIS A 113 8.34 0.24 7.38
N THR A 114 8.96 -0.91 7.62
CA THR A 114 9.96 -1.50 6.69
C THR A 114 9.28 -2.62 5.90
N ARG A 115 9.42 -2.66 4.56
CA ARG A 115 8.73 -3.63 3.71
C ARG A 115 9.63 -4.49 2.81
N ASP A 116 10.82 -4.01 2.44
CA ASP A 116 11.69 -4.74 1.52
C ASP A 116 12.46 -5.87 2.20
N LYS A 117 12.66 -6.95 1.43
CA LYS A 117 13.36 -8.16 1.81
C LYS A 117 14.72 -7.90 2.48
N GLU A 118 15.54 -7.04 1.87
CA GLU A 118 16.92 -6.80 2.32
C GLU A 118 16.94 -6.21 3.73
N ARG A 119 16.14 -5.17 3.99
CA ARG A 119 16.07 -4.55 5.33
C ARG A 119 15.34 -5.42 6.34
N ILE A 120 14.21 -6.05 5.98
CA ILE A 120 13.45 -6.93 6.88
C ILE A 120 14.28 -8.11 7.36
N SER A 121 15.04 -8.75 6.47
CA SER A 121 15.88 -9.93 6.82
C SER A 121 16.92 -9.65 7.92
N ARG A 122 17.23 -8.38 8.18
CA ARG A 122 18.19 -7.96 9.21
C ARG A 122 17.55 -7.74 10.57
N LEU A 123 16.22 -7.64 10.65
CA LEU A 123 15.50 -7.36 11.90
C LEU A 123 15.48 -8.58 12.83
N GLY A 124 15.61 -8.33 14.13
CA GLY A 124 15.60 -9.38 15.14
C GLY A 124 14.33 -10.24 15.06
N LEU A 125 13.16 -9.60 14.93
CA LEU A 125 11.86 -10.27 14.83
C LEU A 125 11.81 -11.27 13.68
N THR A 126 12.24 -10.86 12.49
CA THR A 126 12.26 -11.74 11.31
C THR A 126 13.15 -12.95 11.53
N ARG A 127 14.35 -12.76 12.07
CA ARG A 127 15.27 -13.86 12.36
C ARG A 127 14.72 -14.79 13.44
N HIS A 128 14.03 -14.24 14.43
CA HIS A 128 13.40 -15.01 15.49
C HIS A 128 12.22 -15.84 14.97
N VAL A 129 11.35 -15.25 14.14
CA VAL A 129 10.26 -15.97 13.45
C VAL A 129 10.82 -17.09 12.58
N LEU A 130 11.89 -16.86 11.82
CA LEU A 130 12.56 -17.90 11.04
C LEU A 130 13.04 -19.08 11.90
N ARG A 131 13.62 -18.79 13.08
CA ARG A 131 14.08 -19.83 14.01
C ARG A 131 12.92 -20.61 14.64
N ILE A 132 11.82 -19.93 14.95
CA ILE A 132 10.58 -20.56 15.41
C ILE A 132 10.06 -21.53 14.33
N LEU A 133 9.93 -21.05 13.09
CA LEU A 133 9.45 -21.87 11.97
C LEU A 133 10.39 -23.04 11.67
N GLN A 134 11.71 -22.82 11.74
CA GLN A 134 12.74 -23.84 11.62
C GLN A 134 12.55 -24.94 12.67
N PHE A 135 12.47 -24.57 13.95
CA PHE A 135 12.29 -25.53 15.05
C PHE A 135 10.99 -26.32 14.89
N TRP A 136 9.91 -25.63 14.52
CA TRP A 136 8.60 -26.21 14.30
C TRP A 136 8.63 -27.30 13.23
N VAL A 137 9.18 -27.03 12.04
CA VAL A 137 9.22 -28.04 10.97
C VAL A 137 10.21 -29.16 11.24
N THR A 138 11.33 -28.89 11.93
CA THR A 138 12.29 -29.95 12.30
C THR A 138 11.74 -30.91 13.36
N SER A 139 10.71 -30.49 14.11
CA SER A 139 10.04 -31.33 15.10
C SER A 139 8.96 -32.23 14.48
N MET A 140 8.74 -32.13 13.16
CA MET A 140 7.75 -32.95 12.43
C MET A 140 8.42 -34.11 11.71
N GLU A 141 7.71 -35.24 11.61
CA GLU A 141 8.14 -36.38 10.78
C GLU A 141 8.16 -36.04 9.28
N ASP A 142 7.15 -35.30 8.80
CA ASP A 142 7.03 -34.89 7.40
C ASP A 142 6.37 -33.50 7.28
N PRO A 143 7.16 -32.41 7.22
CA PRO A 143 6.62 -31.06 7.13
C PRO A 143 5.89 -30.78 5.81
N ARG A 144 6.07 -31.60 4.76
CA ARG A 144 5.38 -31.42 3.48
C ARG A 144 3.87 -31.64 3.59
N LYS A 145 3.42 -32.40 4.60
CA LYS A 145 2.00 -32.65 4.84
C LYS A 145 1.20 -31.39 5.14
N ILE A 146 1.83 -30.34 5.68
CA ILE A 146 1.17 -29.04 5.93
C ILE A 146 0.53 -28.48 4.66
N TYR A 147 1.22 -28.64 3.53
CA TYR A 147 0.84 -28.02 2.26
C TYR A 147 -0.03 -28.91 1.38
N LYS A 148 -0.32 -30.14 1.82
CA LYS A 148 -1.14 -31.09 1.06
C LYS A 148 -2.61 -30.65 1.09
N ASN A 149 -3.19 -30.38 -0.08
CA ASN A 149 -4.59 -29.98 -0.26
C ASN A 149 -4.99 -28.68 0.47
N LEU A 150 -4.01 -27.84 0.82
CA LEU A 150 -4.25 -26.60 1.53
C LEU A 150 -4.98 -25.59 0.62
N PRO A 151 -6.02 -24.88 1.11
CA PRO A 151 -6.65 -23.81 0.37
C PRO A 151 -5.67 -22.68 0.04
N PHE A 152 -5.87 -22.03 -1.10
CA PHE A 152 -5.12 -20.82 -1.43
C PHE A 152 -5.32 -19.74 -0.36
N GLY A 153 -4.26 -19.01 0.01
CA GLY A 153 -4.31 -17.93 1.01
C GLY A 153 -4.47 -18.41 2.46
N SER A 154 -4.21 -19.69 2.75
CA SER A 154 -4.19 -20.22 4.12
C SER A 154 -3.09 -19.58 4.97
N ARG A 155 -3.19 -19.66 6.29
CA ARG A 155 -2.33 -18.90 7.20
C ARG A 155 -1.56 -19.81 8.15
N ILE A 156 -0.31 -19.50 8.42
CA ILE A 156 0.43 -20.03 9.57
C ILE A 156 0.36 -18.95 10.65
N VAL A 157 -0.24 -19.23 11.80
CA VAL A 157 -0.45 -18.23 12.86
C VAL A 157 0.39 -18.60 14.08
N LEU A 158 1.33 -17.73 14.44
CA LEU A 158 2.03 -17.76 15.72
C LEU A 158 1.14 -17.06 16.74
N GLN A 159 0.60 -17.81 17.69
CA GLN A 159 -0.27 -17.26 18.73
C GLN A 159 0.50 -16.46 19.79
N ASN A 160 1.82 -16.63 19.86
CA ASN A 160 2.73 -15.93 20.74
C ASN A 160 4.13 -15.77 20.10
N ILE A 161 4.91 -14.82 20.60
CA ILE A 161 6.34 -14.65 20.28
C ILE A 161 7.15 -14.88 21.55
N PRO A 162 7.50 -16.15 21.88
CA PRO A 162 8.22 -16.47 23.11
C PRO A 162 9.72 -16.22 22.97
N ILE A 163 10.40 -16.00 24.10
CA ILE A 163 11.87 -15.92 24.15
C ILE A 163 12.50 -17.27 23.75
N ASN A 164 11.98 -18.36 24.33
CA ASN A 164 12.37 -19.72 23.95
C ASN A 164 11.50 -20.21 22.79
N ILE A 165 12.12 -20.45 21.63
CA ILE A 165 11.46 -20.90 20.41
C ILE A 165 10.68 -22.21 20.57
N SER A 166 11.05 -23.08 21.51
CA SER A 166 10.33 -24.34 21.75
C SER A 166 8.97 -24.16 22.40
N GLN A 167 8.68 -22.95 22.90
CA GLN A 167 7.40 -22.58 23.52
C GLN A 167 6.46 -21.87 22.53
N ALA A 168 6.85 -21.80 21.25
CA ALA A 168 6.02 -21.16 20.23
C ALA A 168 4.80 -22.03 19.94
N ASN A 169 3.62 -21.40 19.96
CA ASN A 169 2.36 -22.03 19.65
C ASN A 169 1.94 -21.64 18.22
N ILE A 170 1.94 -22.62 17.32
CA ILE A 170 1.72 -22.44 15.89
C ILE A 170 0.50 -23.23 15.46
N ILE A 171 -0.43 -22.56 14.78
CA ILE A 171 -1.58 -23.19 14.13
C ILE A 171 -1.55 -22.93 12.63
N VAL A 172 -2.10 -23.87 11.85
CA VAL A 172 -2.35 -23.67 10.42
C VAL A 172 -3.85 -23.46 10.24
N ALA A 173 -4.24 -22.30 9.75
CA ALA A 173 -5.64 -21.92 9.53
C ALA A 173 -5.98 -21.98 8.03
N PRO A 174 -6.77 -22.97 7.58
CA PRO A 174 -7.20 -23.07 6.18
C PRO A 174 -8.12 -21.92 5.75
N SER A 175 -7.87 -21.30 4.60
CA SER A 175 -8.68 -20.20 4.07
C SER A 175 -9.79 -20.68 3.11
N HIS A 176 -10.69 -21.55 3.61
CA HIS A 176 -11.81 -22.04 2.79
C HIS A 176 -12.79 -20.93 2.37
N ALA A 177 -12.96 -19.90 3.22
CA ALA A 177 -13.82 -18.76 2.92
C ALA A 177 -13.37 -18.01 1.66
N LEU A 178 -12.05 -17.81 1.50
CA LEU A 178 -11.50 -17.18 0.30
C LEU A 178 -11.78 -18.01 -0.96
N GLU A 179 -11.53 -19.32 -0.95
CA GLU A 179 -11.82 -20.18 -2.11
C GLU A 179 -13.31 -20.18 -2.51
N MET A 180 -14.22 -19.98 -1.55
CA MET A 180 -15.64 -19.82 -1.86
C MET A 180 -15.94 -18.51 -2.58
N GLN A 181 -15.28 -17.41 -2.22
CA GLN A 181 -15.46 -16.08 -2.82
C GLN A 181 -14.81 -15.93 -4.21
N LEU A 182 -13.78 -16.72 -4.52
CA LEU A 182 -13.11 -16.66 -5.82
C LEU A 182 -14.03 -17.17 -6.95
N LEU A 183 -13.98 -16.52 -8.11
CA LEU A 183 -14.79 -16.85 -9.27
C LEU A 183 -14.08 -17.87 -10.17
N SER A 184 -14.86 -18.69 -10.85
CA SER A 184 -14.43 -19.56 -11.93
C SER A 184 -14.47 -18.84 -13.27
N VAL A 185 -13.82 -19.40 -14.29
CA VAL A 185 -13.83 -18.85 -15.65
C VAL A 185 -15.27 -18.69 -16.19
N PRO A 186 -16.17 -19.69 -16.09
CA PRO A 186 -17.56 -19.52 -16.54
C PRO A 186 -18.31 -18.41 -15.82
N GLU A 187 -18.04 -18.18 -14.54
CA GLU A 187 -18.64 -17.07 -13.78
C GLU A 187 -18.14 -15.71 -14.29
N LEU A 188 -16.84 -15.58 -14.60
CA LEU A 188 -16.28 -14.37 -15.20
C LEU A 188 -16.86 -14.11 -16.60
N GLU A 189 -16.98 -15.14 -17.44
CA GLU A 189 -17.61 -15.04 -18.76
C GLU A 189 -19.09 -14.62 -18.67
N ALA A 190 -19.82 -15.18 -17.70
CA ALA A 190 -21.21 -14.83 -17.44
C ALA A 190 -21.36 -13.38 -16.96
N PHE A 191 -20.44 -12.89 -16.12
CA PHE A 191 -20.45 -11.50 -15.69
C PHE A 191 -20.13 -10.54 -16.83
N TRP A 192 -19.05 -10.79 -17.56
CA TRP A 192 -18.48 -9.78 -18.47
C TRP A 192 -19.00 -9.85 -19.90
N GLY A 193 -19.64 -10.96 -20.27
CA GLY A 193 -20.16 -11.17 -21.60
C GLY A 193 -19.08 -11.42 -22.66
N PRO A 194 -19.48 -11.62 -23.92
CA PRO A 194 -18.58 -12.08 -24.99
C PRO A 194 -17.56 -11.04 -25.48
N ASP A 195 -17.76 -9.76 -25.13
CA ASP A 195 -16.89 -8.67 -25.57
C ASP A 195 -15.52 -8.68 -24.87
N ILE A 196 -15.42 -9.35 -23.71
CA ILE A 196 -14.17 -9.49 -22.96
C ILE A 196 -13.56 -10.85 -23.25
N ARG A 197 -12.40 -10.85 -23.92
CA ARG A 197 -11.65 -12.08 -24.17
C ARG A 197 -10.74 -12.39 -22.99
N LEU A 198 -11.03 -13.50 -22.31
CA LEU A 198 -10.18 -14.00 -21.23
C LEU A 198 -8.89 -14.63 -21.79
N PRO A 199 -7.74 -14.46 -21.11
CA PRO A 199 -6.51 -15.11 -21.50
C PRO A 199 -6.55 -16.62 -21.17
N PRO A 200 -5.62 -17.43 -21.73
CA PRO A 200 -5.55 -18.86 -21.43
C PRO A 200 -5.34 -19.11 -19.93
N CYS A 201 -5.82 -20.27 -19.47
CA CYS A 201 -5.66 -20.71 -18.09
C CYS A 201 -4.40 -21.55 -17.91
N VAL A 202 -3.76 -21.39 -16.75
CA VAL A 202 -2.64 -22.23 -16.27
C VAL A 202 -3.01 -22.75 -14.89
N ASP A 203 -2.83 -24.05 -14.63
CA ASP A 203 -3.03 -24.60 -13.29
C ASP A 203 -1.91 -24.13 -12.35
N ILE A 204 -2.24 -23.79 -11.11
CA ILE A 204 -1.26 -23.34 -10.12
C ILE A 204 -0.14 -24.38 -9.87
N GLY A 205 -0.39 -25.66 -10.14
CA GLY A 205 0.60 -26.71 -10.10
C GLY A 205 1.71 -26.60 -11.15
N GLU A 206 1.46 -25.86 -12.24
CA GLU A 206 2.43 -25.55 -13.30
C GLU A 206 3.18 -24.23 -13.06
N VAL A 207 2.82 -23.49 -12.01
CA VAL A 207 3.42 -22.20 -11.65
C VAL A 207 4.46 -22.41 -10.55
N ALA A 208 5.72 -22.11 -10.84
CA ALA A 208 6.79 -22.16 -9.86
C ALA A 208 7.03 -20.77 -9.25
N TYR A 209 6.95 -20.68 -7.93
CA TYR A 209 7.27 -19.45 -7.20
C TYR A 209 8.75 -19.10 -7.28
N MET A 210 9.07 -17.81 -7.37
CA MET A 210 10.44 -17.30 -7.29
C MET A 210 10.65 -16.36 -6.09
N SER A 211 9.80 -15.35 -5.92
CA SER A 211 9.90 -14.39 -4.81
C SER A 211 8.62 -13.58 -4.62
N GLN A 212 8.35 -13.08 -3.41
CA GLN A 212 7.28 -12.12 -3.14
C GLN A 212 7.84 -10.69 -3.28
N LEU A 213 7.22 -9.86 -4.11
CA LEU A 213 7.65 -8.47 -4.32
C LEU A 213 6.82 -7.48 -3.50
N HIS A 214 5.51 -7.74 -3.36
CA HIS A 214 4.55 -6.91 -2.62
C HIS A 214 3.40 -7.78 -2.07
N ASP A 215 2.47 -7.22 -1.31
CA ASP A 215 1.34 -7.95 -0.70
C ASP A 215 0.46 -8.75 -1.70
N SER A 216 0.39 -8.32 -2.95
CA SER A 216 -0.43 -8.90 -4.00
C SER A 216 0.38 -9.43 -5.18
N VAL A 217 1.71 -9.24 -5.17
CA VAL A 217 2.57 -9.42 -6.35
C VAL A 217 3.70 -10.40 -6.07
N CYS A 218 3.73 -11.50 -6.82
CA CYS A 218 4.78 -12.51 -6.78
C CYS A 218 5.52 -12.54 -8.12
N LEU A 219 6.80 -12.88 -8.09
CA LEU A 219 7.55 -13.31 -9.25
C LEU A 219 7.41 -14.83 -9.39
N VAL A 220 7.06 -15.30 -10.58
CA VAL A 220 6.85 -16.74 -10.86
C VAL A 220 7.50 -17.14 -12.17
N ASN A 221 7.80 -18.43 -12.32
CA ASN A 221 8.22 -19.04 -13.56
C ASN A 221 7.09 -19.92 -14.13
N ILE A 222 6.78 -19.72 -15.40
CA ILE A 222 5.85 -20.56 -16.17
C ILE A 222 6.55 -20.90 -17.49
N GLY A 223 6.82 -22.19 -17.71
CA GLY A 223 7.44 -22.67 -18.95
C GLY A 223 8.82 -22.07 -19.24
N GLY A 224 9.62 -21.76 -18.21
CA GLY A 224 10.96 -21.16 -18.36
C GLY A 224 10.96 -19.63 -18.48
N ARG A 225 9.79 -18.98 -18.56
CA ARG A 225 9.67 -17.53 -18.60
C ARG A 225 9.24 -16.98 -17.24
N VAL A 226 9.83 -15.86 -16.87
CA VAL A 226 9.52 -15.13 -15.64
C VAL A 226 8.31 -14.20 -15.86
N TRP A 227 7.36 -14.23 -14.94
CA TRP A 227 6.14 -13.44 -14.97
C TRP A 227 5.87 -12.81 -13.61
N ILE A 228 5.14 -11.70 -13.62
CA ILE A 228 4.44 -11.23 -12.44
C ILE A 228 3.18 -12.06 -12.28
N PHE A 229 2.94 -12.61 -11.10
CA PHE A 229 1.66 -13.21 -10.71
C PHE A 229 1.00 -12.30 -9.67
N LYS A 230 -0.13 -11.70 -10.05
CA LYS A 230 -0.94 -10.88 -9.16
C LYS A 230 -2.08 -11.71 -8.56
N ALA A 231 -2.14 -11.78 -7.24
CA ALA A 231 -3.17 -12.51 -6.50
C ALA A 231 -3.37 -11.93 -5.10
N LEU A 232 -4.61 -11.98 -4.62
CA LEU A 232 -5.01 -11.39 -3.34
C LEU A 232 -5.50 -12.47 -2.38
N THR A 233 -5.07 -12.38 -1.11
CA THR A 233 -5.52 -13.26 -0.03
C THR A 233 -6.71 -12.69 0.75
N SER A 234 -7.20 -11.51 0.36
CA SER A 234 -8.38 -10.82 0.88
C SER A 234 -8.95 -9.85 -0.16
N TYR A 235 -10.25 -9.60 -0.10
CA TYR A 235 -10.98 -8.69 -1.00
C TYR A 235 -10.69 -8.96 -2.50
N PRO A 236 -11.00 -10.16 -3.02
CA PRO A 236 -10.75 -10.52 -4.41
C PRO A 236 -11.53 -9.67 -5.42
N LYS A 237 -12.58 -8.95 -4.99
CA LYS A 237 -13.31 -7.99 -5.83
C LYS A 237 -12.40 -6.98 -6.55
N TYR A 238 -11.34 -6.51 -5.89
CA TYR A 238 -10.39 -5.57 -6.50
C TYR A 238 -9.54 -6.21 -7.59
N LEU A 239 -9.15 -7.49 -7.41
CA LEU A 239 -8.39 -8.25 -8.41
C LEU A 239 -9.20 -8.45 -9.68
N TYR A 240 -10.47 -8.86 -9.55
CA TYR A 240 -11.35 -9.08 -10.70
C TYR A 240 -11.71 -7.78 -11.40
N HIS A 241 -11.88 -6.68 -10.65
CA HIS A 241 -12.06 -5.37 -11.26
C HIS A 241 -10.86 -4.97 -12.10
N GLU A 242 -9.65 -5.05 -11.56
CA GLU A 242 -8.42 -4.73 -12.28
C GLU A 242 -8.24 -5.62 -13.51
N LEU A 243 -8.38 -6.94 -13.36
CA LEU A 243 -8.32 -7.89 -14.47
C LEU A 243 -9.23 -7.45 -15.63
N ARG A 244 -10.48 -7.11 -15.31
CA ARG A 244 -11.43 -6.64 -16.31
C ARG A 244 -10.97 -5.33 -16.97
N GLN A 245 -10.49 -4.36 -16.19
CA GLN A 245 -10.03 -3.09 -16.74
C GLN A 245 -8.84 -3.28 -17.69
N LEU A 246 -7.86 -4.08 -17.31
CA LEU A 246 -6.70 -4.36 -18.15
C LEU A 246 -7.08 -5.05 -19.46
N LEU A 247 -8.08 -5.95 -19.45
CA LEU A 247 -8.59 -6.57 -20.68
C LEU A 247 -9.35 -5.61 -21.60
N LYS A 248 -9.87 -4.50 -21.05
CA LYS A 248 -10.59 -3.45 -21.81
C LYS A 248 -9.69 -2.34 -22.32
N ILE A 249 -8.60 -2.04 -21.63
CA ILE A 249 -7.69 -0.96 -21.99
C ILE A 249 -7.09 -1.28 -23.37
N SER A 250 -7.18 -0.30 -24.27
CA SER A 250 -6.53 -0.39 -25.57
C SER A 250 -5.01 -0.40 -25.38
N PRO A 251 -4.23 -1.21 -26.12
CA PRO A 251 -2.78 -1.28 -25.94
C PRO A 251 -2.10 0.09 -26.08
N HIS A 252 -1.12 0.35 -25.21
CA HIS A 252 -0.25 1.54 -25.26
C HIS A 252 1.14 1.14 -24.72
N PRO A 253 2.26 1.61 -25.30
CA PRO A 253 3.61 1.18 -24.90
C PRO A 253 3.96 1.48 -23.43
N ASN A 254 3.40 2.54 -22.87
CA ASN A 254 3.64 2.96 -21.48
C ASN A 254 2.55 2.52 -20.49
N ILE A 255 1.71 1.55 -20.87
CA ILE A 255 0.74 0.90 -20.00
C ILE A 255 1.05 -0.60 -20.02
N VAL A 256 0.96 -1.25 -18.86
CA VAL A 256 1.23 -2.69 -18.75
C VAL A 256 0.43 -3.49 -19.78
N SER A 257 1.07 -4.49 -20.36
CA SER A 257 0.44 -5.38 -21.33
C SER A 257 -0.80 -6.05 -20.74
N GLN A 258 -1.71 -6.48 -21.61
CA GLN A 258 -2.85 -7.28 -21.17
C GLN A 258 -2.39 -8.55 -20.42
N PRO A 259 -3.19 -9.04 -19.46
CA PRO A 259 -2.88 -10.26 -18.72
C PRO A 259 -2.62 -11.45 -19.65
N ALA A 260 -1.52 -12.16 -19.41
CA ALA A 260 -1.06 -13.25 -20.28
C ALA A 260 -1.74 -14.58 -19.97
N HIS A 261 -2.05 -14.82 -18.69
CA HIS A 261 -2.69 -16.05 -18.22
C HIS A 261 -3.62 -15.78 -17.04
N LEU A 262 -4.70 -16.55 -16.91
CA LEU A 262 -5.41 -16.75 -15.65
C LEU A 262 -4.77 -17.91 -14.90
N VAL A 263 -4.39 -17.71 -13.64
CA VAL A 263 -3.89 -18.79 -12.79
C VAL A 263 -5.07 -19.39 -12.05
N THR A 264 -5.25 -20.71 -12.18
CA THR A 264 -6.41 -21.43 -11.65
C THR A 264 -6.01 -22.51 -10.66
N LYS A 265 -6.92 -22.85 -9.75
CA LYS A 265 -6.75 -23.96 -8.82
C LYS A 265 -8.07 -24.68 -8.63
N LYS A 266 -8.03 -26.01 -8.65
CA LYS A 266 -9.14 -26.82 -8.17
C LYS A 266 -9.28 -26.66 -6.65
N CYS A 267 -10.39 -26.06 -6.21
CA CYS A 267 -10.69 -25.85 -4.81
C CYS A 267 -10.85 -27.20 -4.10
N SER A 268 -10.40 -27.26 -2.85
CA SER A 268 -10.48 -28.49 -2.06
C SER A 268 -11.94 -28.81 -1.65
N PHE A 269 -12.81 -27.79 -1.67
CA PHE A 269 -14.23 -27.88 -1.36
C PHE A 269 -15.09 -27.52 -2.58
N GLY A 270 -16.16 -28.27 -2.83
CA GLY A 270 -17.15 -28.01 -3.89
C GLY A 270 -16.70 -28.30 -5.33
N GLY A 271 -15.44 -28.66 -5.57
CA GLY A 271 -14.95 -29.09 -6.89
C GLY A 271 -14.80 -27.97 -7.94
N LYS A 272 -15.07 -26.72 -7.58
CA LYS A 272 -14.88 -25.53 -8.41
C LYS A 272 -13.40 -25.37 -8.78
N THR A 273 -13.13 -25.00 -10.03
CA THR A 273 -11.81 -24.49 -10.44
C THR A 273 -11.86 -22.97 -10.39
N ALA A 274 -11.28 -22.40 -9.34
CA ALA A 274 -11.28 -20.97 -9.10
C ALA A 274 -10.11 -20.29 -9.81
N VAL A 275 -10.34 -19.07 -10.29
CA VAL A 275 -9.32 -18.14 -10.76
C VAL A 275 -8.71 -17.49 -9.52
N LEU A 276 -7.43 -17.76 -9.26
CA LEU A 276 -6.71 -17.19 -8.13
C LEU A 276 -6.19 -15.78 -8.42
N GLY A 277 -5.93 -15.51 -9.70
CA GLY A 277 -5.39 -14.26 -10.18
C GLY A 277 -4.90 -14.39 -11.61
N PHE A 278 -4.00 -13.50 -12.01
CA PHE A 278 -3.53 -13.41 -13.39
C PHE A 278 -2.06 -13.04 -13.47
N THR A 279 -1.46 -13.26 -14.64
CA THR A 279 -0.05 -12.93 -14.88
C THR A 279 0.13 -11.73 -15.79
N LEU A 280 1.17 -10.94 -15.49
CA LEU A 280 1.59 -9.76 -16.24
C LEU A 280 3.07 -9.87 -16.62
N GLU A 281 3.46 -9.09 -17.63
CA GLU A 281 4.86 -8.97 -18.01
C GLU A 281 5.72 -8.48 -16.83
N TYR A 282 6.89 -9.09 -16.67
CA TYR A 282 7.87 -8.67 -15.68
C TYR A 282 8.85 -7.67 -16.27
N HIS A 283 9.00 -6.53 -15.59
CA HIS A 283 9.97 -5.49 -15.93
C HIS A 283 11.12 -5.49 -14.91
N PRO A 284 12.29 -6.08 -15.23
CA PRO A 284 13.37 -6.31 -14.27
C PRO A 284 13.94 -5.08 -13.55
N PRO A 285 14.04 -3.89 -14.19
CA PRO A 285 14.51 -2.68 -13.51
C PRO A 285 13.69 -2.27 -12.29
N GLY A 286 12.41 -2.69 -12.22
CA GLY A 286 11.53 -2.37 -11.10
C GLY A 286 10.99 -0.94 -11.13
N SER A 287 10.50 -0.50 -9.96
CA SER A 287 9.80 0.78 -9.80
C SER A 287 10.74 2.00 -9.83
N LEU A 288 10.26 3.09 -10.45
CA LEU A 288 10.93 4.38 -10.43
C LEU A 288 11.14 4.93 -9.03
N ARG A 289 10.29 4.56 -8.05
CA ARG A 289 10.41 4.99 -6.64
C ARG A 289 11.80 4.74 -6.08
N ASP A 290 12.33 3.53 -6.29
CA ASP A 290 13.63 3.12 -5.76
C ASP A 290 14.76 3.41 -6.75
N LEU A 291 14.44 3.41 -8.05
CA LEU A 291 15.42 3.55 -9.11
C LEU A 291 15.86 4.99 -9.34
N ILE A 292 14.94 5.96 -9.34
CA ILE A 292 15.31 7.35 -9.69
C ILE A 292 16.29 7.99 -8.70
N PRO A 293 16.16 7.84 -7.36
CA PRO A 293 17.12 8.41 -6.43
C PRO A 293 18.47 7.70 -6.56
N PHE A 294 18.46 6.38 -6.76
CA PHE A 294 19.67 5.60 -6.98
C PHE A 294 20.43 6.07 -8.23
N LEU A 295 19.75 6.15 -9.39
CA LEU A 295 20.37 6.65 -10.62
C LEU A 295 20.90 8.08 -10.45
N GLN A 296 20.17 8.93 -9.74
CA GLN A 296 20.59 10.30 -9.48
C GLN A 296 21.85 10.38 -8.61
N LEU A 297 21.95 9.56 -7.57
CA LEU A 297 23.13 9.47 -6.70
C LEU A 297 24.38 9.02 -7.47
N HIS A 298 24.19 8.18 -8.49
CA HIS A 298 25.26 7.68 -9.34
C HIS A 298 25.49 8.50 -10.63
N GLY A 299 24.76 9.61 -10.84
CA GLY A 299 24.90 10.43 -12.03
C GLY A 299 24.40 9.79 -13.33
N ASN A 300 23.56 8.75 -13.23
CA ASN A 300 23.07 7.93 -14.34
C ASN A 300 21.66 8.33 -14.82
N VAL A 301 21.18 9.52 -14.47
CA VAL A 301 19.91 10.06 -14.96
C VAL A 301 20.06 11.56 -15.23
N GLY A 302 19.78 11.95 -16.48
CA GLY A 302 19.83 13.33 -16.95
C GLY A 302 18.46 13.99 -17.02
N LEU A 303 18.44 15.26 -17.43
CA LEU A 303 17.19 15.97 -17.71
C LEU A 303 16.43 15.33 -18.88
N GLN A 304 17.13 14.85 -19.90
CA GLN A 304 16.52 14.21 -21.07
C GLN A 304 15.71 12.96 -20.69
N ASP A 305 16.25 12.10 -19.83
CA ASP A 305 15.55 10.91 -19.34
C ASP A 305 14.28 11.29 -18.57
N LYS A 306 14.40 12.29 -17.69
CA LYS A 306 13.27 12.80 -16.90
C LYS A 306 12.17 13.39 -17.78
N VAL A 307 12.53 14.14 -18.82
CA VAL A 307 11.57 14.67 -19.81
C VAL A 307 10.94 13.54 -20.63
N LYS A 308 11.72 12.54 -21.07
CA LYS A 308 11.20 11.35 -21.76
C LYS A 308 10.13 10.67 -20.92
N TRP A 309 10.44 10.34 -19.66
CA TRP A 309 9.51 9.68 -18.74
C TRP A 309 8.25 10.53 -18.49
N ALA A 310 8.38 11.85 -18.35
CA ALA A 310 7.24 12.75 -18.19
C ALA A 310 6.31 12.76 -19.42
N VAL A 311 6.89 12.78 -20.63
CA VAL A 311 6.14 12.73 -21.90
C VAL A 311 5.42 11.38 -22.05
N GLU A 312 6.09 10.28 -21.75
CA GLU A 312 5.52 8.94 -21.83
C GLU A 312 4.36 8.73 -20.85
N LEU A 313 4.51 9.18 -19.60
CA LEU A 313 3.45 9.10 -18.59
C LEU A 313 2.24 9.95 -18.96
N SER A 314 2.45 11.20 -19.38
CA SER A 314 1.35 12.07 -19.80
C SER A 314 0.63 11.53 -21.04
N SER A 315 1.37 10.92 -21.98
CA SER A 315 0.77 10.22 -23.14
C SER A 315 -0.14 9.07 -22.70
N ALA A 316 0.32 8.24 -21.76
CA ALA A 316 -0.46 7.12 -21.25
C ALA A 316 -1.76 7.56 -20.57
N LEU A 317 -1.71 8.64 -19.76
CA LEU A 317 -2.90 9.19 -19.10
C LEU A 317 -3.91 9.75 -20.11
N VAL A 318 -3.44 10.48 -21.13
CA VAL A 318 -4.29 10.96 -22.23
C VAL A 318 -4.96 9.78 -22.95
N HIS A 319 -4.20 8.72 -23.26
CA HIS A 319 -4.74 7.52 -23.90
C HIS A 319 -5.80 6.80 -23.06
N LEU A 320 -5.62 6.69 -21.74
CA LEU A 320 -6.63 6.09 -20.85
C LEU A 320 -7.98 6.83 -20.93
N ARG A 321 -7.93 8.16 -20.93
CA ARG A 321 -9.13 9.02 -21.03
C ARG A 321 -9.76 8.97 -22.41
N GLU A 322 -8.96 9.16 -23.45
CA GLU A 322 -9.47 9.40 -24.80
C GLU A 322 -9.86 8.08 -25.50
N ASN A 323 -9.05 7.03 -25.34
CA ASN A 323 -9.21 5.77 -26.06
C ASN A 323 -9.90 4.71 -25.21
N SER A 324 -9.58 4.62 -23.92
CA SER A 324 -10.11 3.56 -23.04
C SER A 324 -11.29 4.01 -22.17
N LYS A 325 -11.62 5.32 -22.18
CA LYS A 325 -12.72 5.93 -21.40
C LYS A 325 -12.65 5.57 -19.91
N THR A 326 -11.44 5.54 -19.36
CA THR A 326 -11.18 5.22 -17.96
C THR A 326 -10.20 6.23 -17.35
N PHE A 327 -9.96 6.10 -16.05
CA PHE A 327 -9.03 6.94 -15.28
C PHE A 327 -8.07 6.06 -14.48
N TYR A 328 -6.99 6.67 -14.01
CA TYR A 328 -5.95 6.03 -13.22
C TYR A 328 -5.88 6.64 -11.81
N PRO A 329 -6.53 6.01 -10.81
CA PRO A 329 -6.77 6.64 -9.51
C PRO A 329 -5.57 6.70 -8.58
N ASP A 330 -4.50 5.95 -8.84
CA ASP A 330 -3.39 5.74 -7.91
C ASP A 330 -2.04 6.02 -8.57
N LEU A 331 -1.89 7.26 -9.07
CA LEU A 331 -0.69 7.71 -9.76
C LEU A 331 0.42 8.06 -8.77
N ARG A 332 1.37 7.13 -8.60
CA ARG A 332 2.56 7.25 -7.76
C ARG A 332 3.75 6.52 -8.38
N LEU A 333 4.97 6.84 -7.93
CA LEU A 333 6.19 6.21 -8.47
C LEU A 333 6.27 4.70 -8.21
N ASP A 334 5.65 4.20 -7.15
CA ASP A 334 5.53 2.76 -6.87
C ASP A 334 4.88 2.00 -8.03
N ASN A 335 3.92 2.62 -8.69
CA ASN A 335 3.12 2.01 -9.75
C ASN A 335 3.65 2.36 -11.16
N ILE A 336 4.89 2.87 -11.24
CA ILE A 336 5.58 3.15 -12.50
C ILE A 336 6.89 2.37 -12.50
N VAL A 337 7.03 1.45 -13.44
CA VAL A 337 8.24 0.64 -13.60
C VAL A 337 9.00 1.02 -14.88
N LEU A 338 10.29 0.70 -14.97
CA LEU A 338 11.03 0.82 -16.23
C LEU A 338 11.08 -0.50 -16.97
N SER A 339 10.76 -0.45 -18.26
CA SER A 339 11.01 -1.52 -19.21
C SER A 339 12.52 -1.70 -19.44
N ALA A 340 12.90 -2.80 -20.13
CA ALA A 340 14.30 -3.11 -20.41
C ALA A 340 14.99 -2.05 -21.31
N ASP A 341 14.23 -1.34 -22.14
CA ASP A 341 14.68 -0.22 -22.98
C ASP A 341 14.65 1.14 -22.25
N GLY A 342 14.34 1.16 -20.96
CA GLY A 342 14.36 2.38 -20.14
C GLY A 342 13.18 3.32 -20.40
N SER A 343 12.04 2.78 -20.83
CA SER A 343 10.77 3.49 -21.02
C SER A 343 9.88 3.23 -19.81
N VAL A 344 9.04 4.19 -19.43
CA VAL A 344 8.12 4.02 -18.29
C VAL A 344 6.93 3.15 -18.67
N VAL A 345 6.50 2.30 -17.74
CA VAL A 345 5.29 1.48 -17.86
C VAL A 345 4.46 1.66 -16.60
N MET A 346 3.22 2.11 -16.76
CA MET A 346 2.23 2.18 -15.69
C MET A 346 1.69 0.77 -15.39
N VAL A 347 1.74 0.38 -14.12
CA VAL A 347 1.25 -0.91 -13.62
C VAL A 347 0.18 -0.68 -12.55
N ASP A 348 -0.35 -1.73 -11.94
CA ASP A 348 -1.25 -1.63 -10.78
C ASP A 348 -2.48 -0.75 -11.01
N PHE A 349 -3.46 -1.30 -11.73
CA PHE A 349 -4.73 -0.63 -12.06
C PHE A 349 -5.82 -0.96 -11.02
N GLU A 350 -5.41 -1.36 -9.81
CA GLU A 350 -6.34 -1.65 -8.73
C GLU A 350 -6.93 -0.35 -8.17
N GLN A 351 -8.20 -0.41 -7.77
CA GLN A 351 -8.96 0.76 -7.31
C GLN A 351 -9.13 0.79 -5.78
N ARG A 352 -8.11 0.36 -5.02
CA ARG A 352 -8.19 0.24 -3.55
C ARG A 352 -8.09 1.56 -2.80
N GLY A 353 -7.54 2.60 -3.43
CA GLY A 353 -7.39 3.93 -2.84
C GLY A 353 -6.20 4.66 -3.46
N VAL A 354 -5.94 5.86 -2.97
CA VAL A 354 -4.75 6.65 -3.32
C VAL A 354 -4.10 7.11 -2.03
N TRP A 355 -2.77 7.18 -2.02
CA TRP A 355 -2.05 7.71 -0.86
C TRP A 355 -2.34 9.19 -0.75
N CYS A 356 -2.75 9.65 0.44
CA CYS A 356 -3.16 11.04 0.65
C CYS A 356 -2.07 12.05 0.26
N GLU A 357 -0.80 11.64 0.33
CA GLU A 357 0.35 12.41 -0.11
C GLU A 357 0.34 12.69 -1.61
N PHE A 358 -0.10 11.76 -2.47
CA PHE A 358 -0.21 11.97 -3.92
C PHE A 358 -1.57 12.53 -4.35
N ALA A 359 -2.62 12.16 -3.63
CA ALA A 359 -4.00 12.48 -3.95
C ALA A 359 -4.29 13.98 -4.06
N ALA A 360 -5.20 14.32 -4.95
CA ALA A 360 -5.75 15.67 -5.07
C ALA A 360 -6.56 16.05 -3.81
N PRO A 361 -6.59 17.34 -3.41
CA PRO A 361 -7.34 17.78 -2.24
C PRO A 361 -8.84 17.44 -2.33
N GLU A 362 -9.41 17.37 -3.53
CA GLU A 362 -10.79 16.94 -3.76
C GLU A 362 -11.01 15.47 -3.37
N VAL A 363 -10.10 14.59 -3.80
CA VAL A 363 -10.14 13.16 -3.48
C VAL A 363 -9.91 12.96 -1.98
N ASN A 364 -8.94 13.66 -1.40
CA ASN A 364 -8.67 13.64 0.04
C ASN A 364 -9.87 14.12 0.86
N ALA A 365 -10.54 15.20 0.46
CA ALA A 365 -11.72 15.69 1.15
C ALA A 365 -12.81 14.59 1.25
N ILE A 366 -13.10 13.90 0.15
CA ILE A 366 -14.10 12.84 0.14
C ILE A 366 -13.61 11.61 0.93
N GLU A 367 -12.32 11.29 0.83
CA GLU A 367 -11.71 10.20 1.58
C GLU A 367 -11.79 10.41 3.09
N TYR A 368 -11.54 11.63 3.57
CA TYR A 368 -11.63 11.97 4.98
C TYR A 368 -13.06 11.78 5.50
N ILE A 369 -14.06 12.26 4.76
CA ILE A 369 -15.47 12.04 5.10
C ILE A 369 -15.82 10.54 5.09
N ARG A 370 -15.31 9.77 4.12
CA ARG A 370 -15.53 8.32 4.05
C ARG A 370 -14.95 7.61 5.28
N LEU A 371 -13.73 7.96 5.68
CA LEU A 371 -13.10 7.38 6.87
C LEU A 371 -13.93 7.67 8.13
N LEU A 372 -14.39 8.91 8.30
CA LEU A 372 -15.25 9.28 9.42
C LEU A 372 -16.64 8.59 9.37
N ALA A 373 -17.18 8.36 8.18
CA ALA A 373 -18.49 7.71 8.01
C ALA A 373 -18.51 6.21 8.32
N ILE A 374 -17.37 5.51 8.27
CA ILE A 374 -17.25 4.07 8.54
C ILE A 374 -16.63 3.76 9.90
N ASP A 375 -16.04 4.75 10.55
CA ASP A 375 -15.35 4.58 11.82
C ASP A 375 -16.33 4.31 12.95
N GLN A 376 -15.98 3.35 13.82
CA GLN A 376 -16.81 2.87 14.93
C GLN A 376 -16.35 3.39 16.29
N GLU A 377 -15.20 4.07 16.36
CA GLU A 377 -14.59 4.59 17.60
C GLU A 377 -14.95 6.06 17.86
N ILE A 378 -15.37 6.80 16.84
CA ILE A 378 -15.87 8.18 16.98
C ILE A 378 -17.36 8.24 17.39
N PRO A 379 -17.87 9.40 17.87
CA PRO A 379 -19.28 9.53 18.25
C PRO A 379 -20.24 9.16 17.12
N GLU A 380 -21.27 8.35 17.42
CA GLU A 380 -22.25 7.85 16.44
C GLU A 380 -22.95 8.99 15.67
N SER A 381 -23.25 10.10 16.34
CA SER A 381 -23.84 11.29 15.70
C SER A 381 -22.92 11.91 14.64
N THR A 382 -21.60 11.89 14.87
CA THR A 382 -20.58 12.36 13.93
C THR A 382 -20.47 11.42 12.74
N SER A 383 -20.36 10.12 12.99
CA SER A 383 -20.30 9.10 11.92
C SER A 383 -21.57 9.15 11.05
N ALA A 384 -22.76 9.24 11.67
CA ALA A 384 -24.04 9.36 10.97
C ALA A 384 -24.14 10.66 10.13
N HIS A 385 -23.61 11.78 10.63
CA HIS A 385 -23.56 13.04 9.88
C HIS A 385 -22.75 12.88 8.59
N TYR A 386 -21.55 12.29 8.67
CA TYR A 386 -20.69 12.09 7.51
C TYR A 386 -21.21 11.03 6.55
N SER A 387 -21.82 9.96 7.06
CA SER A 387 -22.54 8.99 6.24
C SER A 387 -23.66 9.65 5.45
N GLN A 388 -24.45 10.55 6.06
CA GLN A 388 -25.47 11.31 5.35
C GLN A 388 -24.90 12.22 4.27
N LEU A 389 -23.77 12.90 4.53
CA LEU A 389 -23.09 13.73 3.54
C LEU A 389 -22.60 12.90 2.34
N LEU A 390 -22.01 11.74 2.60
CA LEU A 390 -21.52 10.83 1.56
C LEU A 390 -22.67 10.25 0.73
N SER A 391 -23.79 9.87 1.37
CA SER A 391 -25.00 9.38 0.71
C SER A 391 -25.68 10.41 -0.21
N LYS A 392 -25.47 11.72 0.02
CA LYS A 392 -25.91 12.77 -0.91
C LYS A 392 -25.06 12.81 -2.18
N MET A 393 -23.78 12.46 -2.10
CA MET A 393 -22.86 12.45 -3.24
C MET A 393 -22.92 11.15 -4.02
N LEU A 394 -22.98 10.02 -3.32
CA LEU A 394 -22.97 8.69 -3.88
C LEU A 394 -23.94 7.79 -3.09
N PRO A 395 -25.22 7.74 -3.49
CA PRO A 395 -26.18 6.85 -2.86
C PRO A 395 -25.71 5.39 -2.90
N ARG A 396 -25.88 4.66 -1.79
CA ARG A 396 -25.46 3.25 -1.64
C ARG A 396 -23.95 3.02 -1.78
N TRP A 397 -23.13 4.02 -1.43
CA TRP A 397 -21.67 3.87 -1.39
C TRP A 397 -21.22 2.71 -0.48
N GLU A 398 -22.03 2.35 0.51
CA GLU A 398 -21.79 1.23 1.43
C GLU A 398 -21.70 -0.10 0.69
N ASP A 399 -22.48 -0.29 -0.39
CA ASP A 399 -22.45 -1.50 -1.22
C ASP A 399 -21.12 -1.70 -1.95
N MET A 400 -20.35 -0.62 -2.14
CA MET A 400 -19.03 -0.65 -2.77
C MET A 400 -17.95 -1.02 -1.74
N GLY A 401 -18.07 -0.48 -0.54
CA GLY A 401 -17.11 -0.70 0.56
C GLY A 401 -17.29 -2.04 1.26
N GLN A 402 -18.53 -2.42 1.56
CA GLN A 402 -18.84 -3.61 2.37
C GLN A 402 -18.66 -4.92 1.58
N GLY A 403 -18.17 -5.95 2.29
CA GLY A 403 -18.01 -7.29 1.75
C GLY A 403 -16.79 -7.50 0.84
N GLU A 404 -16.43 -8.76 0.66
CA GLU A 404 -15.30 -9.19 -0.16
C GLU A 404 -15.73 -9.66 -1.56
N ASP A 405 -17.02 -9.91 -1.75
CA ASP A 405 -17.59 -10.49 -2.96
C ASP A 405 -17.49 -9.52 -4.15
N TYR A 406 -17.16 -10.09 -5.31
CA TYR A 406 -17.24 -9.36 -6.57
C TYR A 406 -18.69 -9.19 -7.00
N ARG A 407 -19.05 -7.96 -7.39
CA ARG A 407 -20.40 -7.61 -7.88
C ARG A 407 -20.27 -6.94 -9.24
N TRP A 408 -21.15 -7.32 -10.17
CA TRP A 408 -21.21 -6.76 -11.51
C TRP A 408 -22.68 -6.53 -11.93
N PRO A 409 -23.01 -5.42 -12.63
CA PRO A 409 -22.14 -4.33 -13.07
C PRO A 409 -21.57 -3.47 -11.94
N SER A 410 -20.36 -2.95 -12.13
CA SER A 410 -19.69 -2.04 -11.21
C SER A 410 -18.86 -1.03 -11.99
N ASP A 411 -19.01 0.26 -11.65
CA ASP A 411 -18.20 1.35 -12.19
C ASP A 411 -16.84 1.49 -11.49
N GLY A 412 -16.57 0.65 -10.49
CA GLY A 412 -15.41 0.74 -9.63
C GLY A 412 -15.73 0.42 -8.18
N TYR A 413 -14.69 0.43 -7.36
CA TYR A 413 -14.81 0.31 -5.89
C TYR A 413 -14.19 1.50 -5.15
N ASN A 414 -13.60 2.46 -5.88
CA ASN A 414 -13.01 3.65 -5.28
C ASN A 414 -14.09 4.72 -5.07
N ILE A 415 -14.60 4.80 -3.83
CA ILE A 415 -15.69 5.71 -3.45
C ILE A 415 -15.33 7.18 -3.76
N PRO A 416 -14.19 7.75 -3.31
CA PRO A 416 -13.82 9.12 -3.65
C PRO A 416 -13.90 9.44 -5.14
N TRP A 417 -13.34 8.59 -5.98
CA TRP A 417 -13.33 8.80 -7.43
C TRP A 417 -14.71 8.63 -8.08
N SER A 418 -15.56 7.78 -7.50
CA SER A 418 -16.93 7.55 -7.97
C SER A 418 -17.87 8.71 -7.64
N CYS A 419 -17.55 9.51 -6.62
CA CYS A 419 -18.25 10.75 -6.29
C CYS A 419 -17.95 11.90 -7.27
N LEU A 420 -16.88 11.81 -8.06
CA LEU A 420 -16.39 12.88 -8.94
C LEU A 420 -16.95 12.75 -10.37
N THR A 421 -17.18 13.89 -11.02
CA THR A 421 -17.50 13.91 -12.46
C THR A 421 -16.26 13.63 -13.31
N GLN A 422 -16.43 13.31 -14.59
CA GLN A 422 -15.28 13.02 -15.47
C GLN A 422 -14.25 14.16 -15.53
N LYS A 423 -14.71 15.43 -15.50
CA LYS A 423 -13.80 16.59 -15.51
C LYS A 423 -13.09 16.77 -14.17
N GLU A 424 -13.78 16.56 -13.05
CA GLU A 424 -13.16 16.58 -11.73
C GLU A 424 -12.11 15.47 -11.61
N GLN A 425 -12.41 14.27 -12.11
CA GLN A 425 -11.46 13.16 -12.13
C GLN A 425 -10.21 13.52 -12.96
N GLU A 426 -10.36 14.13 -14.15
CA GLU A 426 -9.20 14.56 -14.95
C GLU A 426 -8.37 15.61 -14.21
N SER A 427 -9.02 16.62 -13.61
CA SER A 427 -8.35 17.63 -12.79
C SER A 427 -7.58 17.01 -11.61
N CYS A 428 -8.11 15.93 -11.01
CA CYS A 428 -7.43 15.18 -9.96
C CYS A 428 -6.24 14.36 -10.49
N GLU A 429 -6.34 13.74 -11.67
CA GLU A 429 -5.20 13.07 -12.32
C GLU A 429 -4.09 14.05 -12.66
N VAL A 430 -4.42 15.25 -13.13
CA VAL A 430 -3.44 16.32 -13.40
C VAL A 430 -2.71 16.71 -12.12
N TYR A 431 -3.42 16.81 -10.99
CA TYR A 431 -2.79 17.07 -9.71
C TYR A 431 -1.78 15.97 -9.35
N MET A 432 -2.20 14.71 -9.41
CA MET A 432 -1.31 13.58 -9.11
C MET A 432 -0.11 13.54 -10.06
N LEU A 433 -0.33 13.81 -11.35
CA LEU A 433 0.72 13.89 -12.36
C LEU A 433 1.72 14.98 -11.99
N GLY A 434 1.26 16.17 -11.58
CA GLY A 434 2.14 17.23 -11.07
C GLY A 434 3.03 16.78 -9.92
N ARG A 435 2.50 15.98 -8.98
CA ARG A 435 3.27 15.41 -7.86
C ARG A 435 4.30 14.38 -8.33
N VAL A 436 3.94 13.51 -9.27
CA VAL A 436 4.87 12.56 -9.89
C VAL A 436 5.96 13.28 -10.68
N LEU A 437 5.61 14.31 -11.47
CA LEU A 437 6.57 15.12 -12.21
C LEU A 437 7.59 15.76 -11.26
N TRP A 438 7.13 16.34 -10.14
CA TRP A 438 8.03 16.84 -9.11
C TRP A 438 9.00 15.77 -8.61
N CYS A 439 8.51 14.55 -8.32
CA CYS A 439 9.36 13.44 -7.87
C CYS A 439 10.39 13.05 -8.94
N ILE A 440 9.99 13.04 -10.21
CA ILE A 440 10.88 12.74 -11.35
C ILE A 440 11.99 13.80 -11.46
N PHE A 441 11.63 15.09 -11.45
CA PHE A 441 12.60 16.15 -11.68
C PHE A 441 13.53 16.38 -10.47
N GLU A 442 13.01 16.29 -9.25
CA GLU A 442 13.79 16.37 -8.01
C GLU A 442 14.47 15.03 -7.63
N ALA A 443 14.20 13.96 -8.38
CA ALA A 443 14.70 12.60 -8.17
C ALA A 443 14.47 12.09 -6.73
N LYS A 444 13.20 12.08 -6.33
CA LYS A 444 12.73 11.64 -5.01
C LYS A 444 11.81 10.43 -5.13
N SER A 445 11.82 9.57 -4.12
CA SER A 445 10.92 8.41 -4.06
C SER A 445 9.46 8.81 -3.88
N ALA A 446 9.20 9.93 -3.20
CA ALA A 446 7.87 10.43 -2.93
C ALA A 446 7.90 11.96 -2.67
N PRO A 447 6.73 12.64 -2.72
CA PRO A 447 6.61 14.06 -2.44
C PRO A 447 6.94 14.45 -1.00
N GLN A 448 6.71 13.56 -0.04
CA GLN A 448 7.03 13.76 1.38
C GLN A 448 7.68 12.49 1.95
N ARG A 449 8.33 12.59 3.11
CA ARG A 449 8.63 11.41 3.92
C ARG A 449 7.30 10.76 4.30
N ALA A 450 7.15 9.47 4.01
CA ALA A 450 5.94 8.72 4.34
C ALA A 450 5.78 8.68 5.86
N ALA A 451 4.92 9.57 6.38
CA ALA A 451 4.97 9.98 7.77
C ALA A 451 4.70 8.85 8.78
N ALA A 452 4.04 7.77 8.38
CA ALA A 452 3.77 6.63 9.26
C ALA A 452 3.75 5.25 8.56
N TRP A 453 3.41 5.20 7.27
CA TRP A 453 3.04 3.94 6.59
C TRP A 453 4.21 3.09 6.09
N LEU A 454 5.36 3.72 5.89
CA LEU A 454 6.46 3.21 5.09
C LEU A 454 7.72 4.03 5.36
N SER A 455 8.88 3.38 5.31
CA SER A 455 10.17 4.03 5.11
C SER A 455 10.69 3.72 3.72
N TYR A 456 10.93 4.77 2.95
CA TYR A 456 11.59 4.62 1.67
C TYR A 456 13.06 4.22 1.88
N ARG A 457 13.62 3.44 0.96
CA ARG A 457 15.08 3.20 0.94
C ARG A 457 15.84 4.52 0.83
N TRP A 458 15.25 5.48 0.12
CA TRP A 458 15.80 6.81 -0.12
C TRP A 458 14.78 7.87 0.32
N GLU A 459 14.78 8.21 1.61
CA GLU A 459 13.89 9.25 2.15
C GLU A 459 14.19 10.62 1.50
N PRO A 460 13.16 11.40 1.13
CA PRO A 460 13.34 12.69 0.49
C PRO A 460 13.96 13.71 1.46
N ILE A 461 15.12 14.27 1.08
CA ILE A 461 15.80 15.34 1.81
C ILE A 461 15.13 16.71 1.60
N VAL A 462 14.45 16.87 0.47
CA VAL A 462 13.60 18.02 0.16
C VAL A 462 12.22 17.46 -0.16
N GLU A 463 11.17 18.11 0.35
CA GLU A 463 9.79 17.69 0.22
C GLU A 463 9.01 18.71 -0.62
N PHE A 464 8.01 18.24 -1.34
CA PHE A 464 7.09 19.09 -2.10
C PHE A 464 6.34 20.04 -1.14
N PRO A 465 6.22 21.35 -1.47
CA PRO A 465 6.42 21.96 -2.78
C PRO A 465 7.81 22.60 -3.02
N ASP A 466 8.79 22.35 -2.15
CA ASP A 466 10.10 22.96 -2.29
C ASP A 466 10.94 22.29 -3.40
N TYR A 467 11.90 23.02 -3.95
CA TYR A 467 12.77 22.55 -5.04
C TYR A 467 14.24 22.73 -4.68
N THR A 468 15.10 21.77 -5.03
CA THR A 468 16.56 21.82 -4.79
C THR A 468 17.32 22.72 -5.77
N GLY A 469 16.63 23.37 -6.71
CA GLY A 469 17.27 24.11 -7.80
C GLY A 469 17.38 23.31 -9.10
N ARG A 470 17.13 21.99 -9.08
CA ARG A 470 17.34 21.08 -10.21
C ARG A 470 16.25 21.12 -11.27
N THR A 471 15.00 21.31 -10.86
CA THR A 471 13.89 21.42 -11.82
C THR A 471 14.00 22.73 -12.60
N PRO A 472 13.99 22.73 -13.95
CA PRO A 472 14.00 23.95 -14.76
C PRO A 472 12.79 24.85 -14.51
N GLY A 473 12.98 26.17 -14.62
CA GLY A 473 11.95 27.17 -14.30
C GLY A 473 10.57 26.91 -14.92
N PRO A 474 10.44 26.72 -16.24
CA PRO A 474 9.13 26.51 -16.82
C PRO A 474 8.55 25.10 -16.57
N LEU A 475 9.36 24.11 -16.15
CA LEU A 475 8.83 22.85 -15.59
C LEU A 475 8.29 23.03 -14.17
N ARG A 476 8.89 23.90 -13.35
CA ARG A 476 8.32 24.27 -12.04
C ARG A 476 6.97 24.95 -12.21
N ASP A 477 6.85 25.88 -13.15
CA ASP A 477 5.58 26.55 -13.44
C ASP A 477 4.49 25.54 -13.83
N LEU A 478 4.81 24.58 -14.72
CA LEU A 478 3.88 23.51 -15.08
C LEU A 478 3.46 22.68 -13.87
N ILE A 479 4.40 22.23 -13.05
CA ILE A 479 4.12 21.46 -11.82
C ILE A 479 3.24 22.26 -10.86
N ASP A 480 3.54 23.54 -10.67
CA ASP A 480 2.79 24.42 -9.77
C ASP A 480 1.36 24.67 -10.27
N ARG A 481 1.16 24.76 -11.60
CA ARG A 481 -0.17 24.83 -12.23
C ARG A 481 -0.94 23.53 -12.10
N CYS A 482 -0.30 22.39 -12.35
CA CYS A 482 -0.90 21.07 -12.15
C CYS A 482 -1.34 20.87 -10.70
N THR A 483 -0.58 21.40 -9.73
CA THR A 483 -0.83 21.21 -8.30
C THR A 483 -1.56 22.39 -7.63
N ARG A 484 -2.27 23.21 -8.40
CA ARG A 484 -3.15 24.26 -7.84
C ARG A 484 -4.18 23.64 -6.89
N GLY A 485 -4.45 24.36 -5.80
CA GLY A 485 -5.28 23.87 -4.70
C GLY A 485 -4.54 23.06 -3.63
N ARG A 486 -3.23 22.80 -3.78
CA ARG A 486 -2.42 22.10 -2.77
C ARG A 486 -2.58 22.72 -1.38
N ARG A 487 -2.67 21.87 -0.36
CA ARG A 487 -2.73 22.24 1.06
C ARG A 487 -1.55 21.63 1.81
N PRO A 488 -0.99 22.30 2.84
CA PRO A 488 0.04 21.69 3.67
C PRO A 488 -0.50 20.46 4.40
N GLY A 489 0.13 19.31 4.18
CA GLY A 489 -0.24 18.07 4.87
C GLY A 489 0.20 18.03 6.34
N LEU A 490 -0.33 17.06 7.09
CA LEU A 490 0.02 16.82 8.49
C LEU A 490 1.53 16.64 8.70
N SER A 491 2.23 16.10 7.70
CA SER A 491 3.68 15.89 7.73
C SER A 491 4.47 17.16 8.05
N LYS A 492 3.95 18.36 7.69
CA LYS A 492 4.54 19.66 8.06
C LYS A 492 4.66 19.88 9.57
N HIS A 493 3.82 19.21 10.35
CA HIS A 493 3.73 19.37 11.80
C HIS A 493 4.24 18.14 12.55
N ILE A 494 3.99 16.94 12.02
CA ILE A 494 4.30 15.67 12.67
C ILE A 494 5.08 14.78 11.69
N VAL A 495 6.19 14.21 12.14
CA VAL A 495 7.04 13.34 11.33
C VAL A 495 7.39 12.07 12.10
N ARG A 496 7.76 11.02 11.37
CA ARG A 496 8.34 9.82 11.95
C ARG A 496 9.83 9.99 12.21
N GLU A 497 10.22 9.71 13.44
CA GLU A 497 11.59 9.55 13.90
C GLU A 497 11.74 8.13 14.45
N GLY A 498 12.41 7.25 13.69
CA GLY A 498 12.50 5.83 14.03
C GLY A 498 11.12 5.17 14.13
N ASN A 499 10.79 4.65 15.31
CA ASN A 499 9.52 4.02 15.66
C ASN A 499 8.51 4.99 16.32
N GLN A 500 8.77 6.30 16.31
CA GLN A 500 7.92 7.28 16.97
C GLN A 500 7.44 8.36 16.02
N LEU A 501 6.25 8.89 16.30
CA LEU A 501 5.76 10.16 15.79
C LEU A 501 6.19 11.28 16.74
N VAL A 502 6.81 12.32 16.15
CA VAL A 502 7.33 13.49 16.86
C VAL A 502 6.89 14.77 16.15
N LEU A 503 6.88 15.89 16.88
CA LEU A 503 6.69 17.20 16.28
C LEU A 503 7.88 17.54 15.37
N ARG A 504 7.62 17.96 14.13
CA ARG A 504 8.67 18.29 13.14
C ARG A 504 9.67 19.31 13.66
N ARG A 505 9.21 20.31 14.44
CA ARG A 505 10.09 21.35 15.04
C ARG A 505 11.02 20.82 16.14
N LEU A 506 10.77 19.62 16.66
CA LEU A 506 11.50 18.95 17.74
C LEU A 506 12.18 17.66 17.24
N GLU A 507 12.24 17.43 15.93
CA GLU A 507 12.94 16.27 15.36
C GLU A 507 14.42 16.29 15.79
N GLY A 508 14.94 15.14 16.22
CA GLY A 508 16.30 14.96 16.71
C GLY A 508 16.56 15.47 18.13
N THR A 509 15.58 16.07 18.81
CA THR A 509 15.80 16.66 20.14
C THR A 509 15.37 15.76 21.29
N GLY A 510 14.54 14.74 21.03
CA GLY A 510 13.96 13.88 22.07
C GLY A 510 13.00 14.60 23.04
N MET A 511 12.55 15.82 22.71
CA MET A 511 11.70 16.63 23.59
C MET A 511 10.21 16.58 23.22
N SER A 512 9.84 15.89 22.14
CA SER A 512 8.44 15.78 21.70
C SER A 512 7.66 14.82 22.61
N THR A 513 6.55 15.27 23.19
CA THR A 513 5.69 14.38 24.00
C THR A 513 4.53 13.79 23.18
N PRO A 514 3.96 12.64 23.58
CA PRO A 514 2.77 12.09 22.93
C PRO A 514 1.55 13.03 22.94
N GLU A 515 1.33 13.74 24.05
CA GLU A 515 0.22 14.68 24.22
C GLU A 515 0.33 15.83 23.23
N GLU A 516 1.53 16.43 23.09
CA GLU A 516 1.77 17.50 22.13
C GLU A 516 1.54 17.05 20.67
N VAL A 517 1.90 15.80 20.35
CA VAL A 517 1.67 15.20 19.02
C VAL A 517 0.18 15.03 18.77
N GLN A 518 -0.56 14.47 19.72
CA GLN A 518 -2.02 14.30 19.63
C GLN A 518 -2.75 15.64 19.52
N ASP A 519 -2.41 16.62 20.35
CA ASP A 519 -3.01 17.96 20.32
C ASP A 519 -2.79 18.66 18.98
N THR A 520 -1.56 18.54 18.45
CA THR A 520 -1.20 19.09 17.15
C THR A 520 -2.02 18.42 16.04
N ALA A 521 -2.14 17.10 16.07
CA ALA A 521 -2.90 16.34 15.09
C ALA A 521 -4.39 16.68 15.15
N LYS A 522 -4.97 16.68 16.35
CA LYS A 522 -6.38 17.02 16.59
C LYS A 522 -6.73 18.40 16.06
N LYS A 523 -5.90 19.39 16.36
CA LYS A 523 -6.10 20.75 15.84
C LYS A 523 -6.02 20.79 14.32
N TRP A 524 -4.99 20.19 13.73
CA TRP A 524 -4.81 20.18 12.28
C TRP A 524 -5.96 19.47 11.56
N TRP A 525 -6.39 18.30 12.06
CA TRP A 525 -7.49 17.54 11.50
C TRP A 525 -8.82 18.28 11.64
N ALA A 526 -9.09 18.96 12.74
CA ALA A 526 -10.30 19.78 12.88
C ALA A 526 -10.35 20.88 11.80
N GLU A 527 -9.22 21.56 11.55
CA GLU A 527 -9.12 22.58 10.50
C GLU A 527 -9.28 21.97 9.10
N GLU A 528 -8.68 20.80 8.84
CA GLU A 528 -8.71 20.14 7.53
C GLU A 528 -10.06 19.52 7.19
N ILE A 529 -10.72 18.91 8.18
CA ILE A 529 -12.10 18.39 8.04
C ILE A 529 -13.05 19.56 7.79
N GLN A 530 -12.94 20.65 8.54
CA GLN A 530 -13.79 21.82 8.32
C GLN A 530 -13.61 22.41 6.92
N ALA A 531 -12.38 22.47 6.41
CA ALA A 531 -12.10 22.90 5.04
C ALA A 531 -12.71 21.94 4.01
N SER A 532 -12.60 20.63 4.24
CA SER A 532 -13.16 19.58 3.40
C SER A 532 -14.69 19.67 3.33
N GLU A 533 -15.37 19.80 4.47
CA GLU A 533 -16.81 20.03 4.55
C GLU A 533 -17.25 21.28 3.79
N ASN A 534 -16.55 22.39 3.99
CA ASN A 534 -16.87 23.65 3.32
C ASN A 534 -16.78 23.51 1.80
N TRP A 535 -15.74 22.82 1.30
CA TRP A 535 -15.58 22.53 -0.12
C TRP A 535 -16.70 21.61 -0.62
N LEU A 536 -17.00 20.52 0.08
CA LEU A 536 -18.05 19.58 -0.30
C LEU A 536 -19.44 20.21 -0.33
N HIS A 537 -19.76 21.07 0.64
CA HIS A 537 -21.00 21.82 0.66
C HIS A 537 -21.08 22.87 -0.46
N ALA A 538 -19.98 23.55 -0.78
CA ALA A 538 -19.92 24.46 -1.92
C ALA A 538 -20.13 23.70 -3.23
N ARG A 539 -19.47 22.54 -3.38
CA ARG A 539 -19.64 21.63 -4.51
C ARG A 539 -21.08 21.18 -4.68
N LEU A 540 -21.69 20.61 -3.64
CA LEU A 540 -23.07 20.12 -3.69
C LEU A 540 -24.06 21.21 -4.09
N ARG A 541 -23.99 22.40 -3.46
CA ARG A 541 -24.86 23.53 -3.82
C ARG A 541 -24.61 24.02 -5.25
N GLY A 542 -23.35 24.07 -5.68
CA GLY A 542 -23.01 24.48 -7.04
C GLY A 542 -23.53 23.49 -8.09
N MET A 543 -23.43 22.19 -7.80
CA MET A 543 -23.96 21.13 -8.65
C MET A 543 -25.49 21.22 -8.75
N GLU A 544 -26.18 21.43 -7.62
CA GLU A 544 -27.64 21.63 -7.58
C GLU A 544 -28.09 22.85 -8.39
N ARG A 545 -27.31 23.93 -8.39
CA ARG A 545 -27.58 25.14 -9.19
C ARG A 545 -27.13 25.04 -10.64
N GLY A 546 -26.31 24.04 -10.99
CA GLY A 546 -25.69 23.90 -12.31
C GLY A 546 -24.57 24.91 -12.60
N ASP A 547 -24.01 25.58 -11.58
CA ASP A 547 -22.96 26.60 -11.71
C ASP A 547 -21.61 26.18 -11.13
N TRP A 548 -21.47 24.90 -10.76
CA TRP A 548 -20.21 24.36 -10.25
C TRP A 548 -19.12 24.33 -11.33
N ASN A 549 -17.98 24.95 -11.02
CA ASN A 549 -16.77 24.78 -11.82
C ASN A 549 -16.13 23.43 -11.48
N GLU A 550 -16.35 22.43 -12.33
CA GLU A 550 -15.77 21.09 -12.22
C GLU A 550 -14.22 21.08 -12.27
N ASN A 551 -13.59 22.16 -12.77
CA ASN A 551 -12.16 22.41 -12.64
C ASN A 551 -11.92 23.55 -11.62
N TYR A 552 -12.34 23.32 -10.38
CA TYR A 552 -12.41 24.34 -9.33
C TYR A 552 -11.10 25.13 -9.11
N TYR A 553 -9.95 24.47 -9.27
CA TYR A 553 -8.62 25.06 -9.09
C TYR A 553 -7.94 25.53 -10.38
N ASP A 554 -8.66 25.54 -11.51
CA ASP A 554 -8.14 25.97 -12.82
C ASP A 554 -6.84 25.27 -13.18
N ARG A 555 -6.81 23.93 -13.10
CA ARG A 555 -5.66 23.13 -13.51
C ARG A 555 -5.67 22.95 -15.04
N PRO A 556 -4.52 22.83 -15.70
CA PRO A 556 -4.48 22.43 -17.11
C PRO A 556 -5.13 21.05 -17.30
N SER A 557 -5.62 20.76 -18.50
CA SER A 557 -6.02 19.42 -18.91
C SER A 557 -4.81 18.49 -19.11
N LEU A 558 -5.02 17.18 -19.09
CA LEU A 558 -3.93 16.22 -19.36
C LEU A 558 -3.30 16.46 -20.74
N ARG A 559 -4.12 16.86 -21.73
CA ARG A 559 -3.67 17.16 -23.09
C ARG A 559 -2.76 18.38 -23.12
N GLU A 560 -3.09 19.44 -22.38
CA GLU A 560 -2.24 20.63 -22.26
C GLU A 560 -0.91 20.30 -21.59
N VAL A 561 -0.94 19.54 -20.49
CA VAL A 561 0.28 19.09 -19.80
C VAL A 561 1.17 18.27 -20.74
N HIS A 562 0.59 17.31 -21.48
CA HIS A 562 1.33 16.50 -22.44
C HIS A 562 1.95 17.35 -23.56
N ALA A 563 1.19 18.30 -24.12
CA ALA A 563 1.67 19.18 -25.18
C ALA A 563 2.84 20.06 -24.72
N GLU A 564 2.76 20.62 -23.50
CA GLU A 564 3.85 21.40 -22.92
C GLU A 564 5.10 20.55 -22.69
N LEU A 565 4.96 19.36 -22.09
CA LEU A 565 6.09 18.42 -21.88
C LEU A 565 6.76 18.01 -23.19
N ARG A 566 5.98 17.80 -24.26
CA ARG A 566 6.54 17.56 -25.60
C ARG A 566 7.30 18.75 -26.16
N GLY A 567 6.85 19.97 -25.88
CA GLY A 567 7.55 21.20 -26.24
C GLY A 567 8.93 21.33 -25.57
N PHE A 568 9.11 20.70 -24.40
CA PHE A 568 10.42 20.60 -23.73
C PHE A 568 11.34 19.51 -24.28
N ALA A 569 10.77 18.49 -24.91
CA ALA A 569 11.52 17.37 -25.48
C ALA A 569 12.07 17.67 -26.87
N ALA A 570 11.46 18.63 -27.57
CA ALA A 570 11.90 19.18 -28.86
C ALA A 570 13.01 20.22 -28.66
#